data_AF-A0A077VJD9-F1
#
_entry.id   AF-A0A077VJD9-F1
#
_cell.length_a   1.000
_cell.length_b   1.000
_cell.length_c   1.000
_cell.angle_alpha   90.00
_cell.angle_beta   90.00
_cell.angle_gamma   90.00
#
_symmetry.space_group_name_H-M   'P 1'
#
loop_
_entity.id
_entity.type
_entity.pdbx_description
1 polymer ?
#
loop_
_entity_poly.entity_id
_entity_poly.type
_entity_poly.pdbx_seq_one_letter_code
_entity_poly.pdbx_strand_id
1 'polypeptide(L)'
;MKVKKYILTGSLALLLTSTAVSSLEGNKAEASSKDNYLTQSQYHDKRIAEELKNLLNKLNPYDLASGSLNPYYKRTIMMNGYKAKAALKSNNYAKMAEAKVALENIYKEIDAIIN
;
A
#
# COMPACT_ATOMS: atom_id res chain seq x y z
N MET A 1 29.02 -43.83 2.63
CA MET A 1 28.12 -43.28 1.59
C MET A 1 26.69 -43.29 2.08
N LYS A 2 25.99 -42.15 2.01
CA LYS A 2 24.57 -42.01 1.59
C LYS A 2 24.29 -40.51 1.39
N VAL A 3 23.55 -40.23 0.34
CA VAL A 3 23.67 -39.04 -0.52
C VAL A 3 22.86 -37.85 0.00
N LYS A 4 23.43 -36.65 -0.14
CA LYS A 4 22.84 -35.34 0.18
C LYS A 4 21.56 -35.08 -0.63
N LYS A 5 20.59 -34.39 -0.03
CA LYS A 5 19.55 -33.65 -0.78
C LYS A 5 19.70 -32.16 -0.49
N TYR A 6 20.33 -31.47 -1.44
CA TYR A 6 20.19 -30.05 -1.66
C TYR A 6 18.86 -29.81 -2.37
N ILE A 7 18.01 -28.95 -1.81
CA ILE A 7 16.99 -28.22 -2.55
C ILE A 7 17.36 -26.75 -2.29
N LEU A 8 18.29 -26.19 -3.06
CA LEU A 8 18.03 -25.45 -4.30
C LEU A 8 16.88 -24.44 -4.15
N THR A 9 17.33 -23.19 -4.17
CA THR A 9 16.75 -22.06 -4.91
C THR A 9 15.43 -21.48 -4.47
N GLY A 10 15.55 -20.24 -3.99
CA GLY A 10 14.47 -19.26 -3.96
C GLY A 10 14.96 -17.88 -3.53
N SER A 11 16.13 -17.44 -4.00
CA SER A 11 16.53 -16.03 -3.84
C SER A 11 15.52 -15.17 -4.61
N LEU A 12 14.62 -14.49 -3.90
CA LEU A 12 13.71 -13.52 -4.51
C LEU A 12 14.51 -12.23 -4.83
N ALA A 13 15.37 -12.32 -5.83
CA ALA A 13 16.01 -11.17 -6.45
C ALA A 13 15.14 -10.73 -7.62
N LEU A 14 14.24 -9.78 -7.38
CA LEU A 14 13.57 -9.06 -8.46
C LEU A 14 14.60 -8.10 -9.08
N LEU A 15 15.33 -8.61 -10.07
CA LEU A 15 16.13 -7.80 -10.99
C LEU A 15 15.17 -6.94 -11.82
N LEU A 16 14.96 -5.68 -11.43
CA LEU A 16 14.48 -4.64 -12.33
C LEU A 16 15.65 -4.14 -13.19
N THR A 17 16.21 -5.03 -14.01
CA THR A 17 17.08 -4.65 -15.13
C THR A 17 16.27 -4.65 -16.40
N SER A 18 15.72 -3.49 -16.74
CA SER A 18 15.38 -3.16 -18.12
C SER A 18 15.98 -1.80 -18.48
N THR A 19 17.32 -1.70 -18.39
CA THR A 19 18.07 -0.75 -19.21
C THR A 19 18.18 -1.34 -20.61
N ALA A 20 17.11 -1.22 -21.40
CA ALA A 20 17.22 -1.40 -22.84
C ALA A 20 17.88 -0.13 -23.40
N VAL A 21 19.22 -0.15 -23.44
CA VAL A 21 20.01 0.72 -24.29
C VAL A 21 19.74 0.27 -25.73
N SER A 22 19.02 1.08 -26.50
CA SER A 22 19.00 1.00 -27.97
C SER A 22 18.55 2.33 -28.55
N SER A 23 19.52 3.22 -28.78
CA SER A 23 19.61 4.17 -29.90
C SER A 23 20.69 5.19 -29.54
N LEU A 24 21.93 4.85 -29.90
CA LEU A 24 22.98 5.82 -30.14
C LEU A 24 22.61 6.56 -31.45
N GLU A 25 22.73 7.88 -31.40
CA GLU A 25 22.67 8.86 -32.50
C GLU A 25 21.31 9.11 -33.19
N GLY A 26 20.89 10.38 -33.15
CA GLY A 26 19.99 10.93 -34.16
C GLY A 26 18.61 11.38 -33.70
N ASN A 27 18.50 12.08 -32.56
CA ASN A 27 17.76 13.35 -32.50
C ASN A 27 17.79 13.87 -31.06
N LYS A 28 18.28 15.09 -30.89
CA LYS A 28 17.89 15.96 -29.78
C LYS A 28 16.40 16.24 -29.95
N ALA A 29 15.56 15.27 -29.61
CA ALA A 29 14.19 15.58 -29.25
C ALA A 29 14.33 16.31 -27.91
N GLU A 30 14.35 17.63 -28.00
CA GLU A 30 14.02 18.49 -26.87
C GLU A 30 12.73 17.92 -26.29
N ALA A 31 12.89 17.15 -25.21
CA ALA A 31 11.79 16.81 -24.35
C ALA A 31 11.36 18.15 -23.78
N SER A 32 10.46 18.81 -24.50
CA SER A 32 9.64 19.90 -24.01
C SER A 32 9.08 19.39 -22.69
N SER A 33 9.75 19.80 -21.62
CA SER A 33 9.44 19.53 -20.22
C SER A 33 8.12 20.21 -19.95
N LYS A 34 7.04 19.55 -20.38
CA LYS A 34 5.67 19.89 -20.05
C LYS A 34 5.46 19.42 -18.63
N ASP A 35 5.19 20.36 -17.75
CA ASP A 35 4.83 20.23 -16.34
C ASP A 35 3.55 19.38 -16.08
N ASN A 36 3.42 18.19 -16.69
CA ASN A 36 2.19 17.37 -16.64
C ASN A 36 2.40 15.91 -16.24
N TYR A 37 3.65 15.44 -16.14
CA TYR A 37 3.94 14.09 -15.64
C TYR A 37 4.37 14.21 -14.19
N LEU A 38 3.52 13.70 -13.30
CA LEU A 38 3.87 13.53 -11.88
C LEU A 38 5.20 12.77 -11.79
N THR A 39 6.12 13.28 -10.97
CA THR A 39 7.35 12.53 -10.65
C THR A 39 6.97 11.16 -10.06
N GLN A 40 7.82 10.14 -10.25
CA GLN A 40 7.54 8.78 -9.76
C GLN A 40 7.17 8.76 -8.25
N SER A 41 7.82 9.59 -7.44
CA SER A 41 7.49 9.77 -6.02
C SER A 41 6.06 10.24 -5.82
N GLN A 42 5.64 11.29 -6.54
CA GLN A 42 4.28 11.82 -6.44
C GLN A 42 3.23 10.80 -6.90
N TYR A 43 3.56 9.91 -7.84
CA TYR A 43 2.66 8.84 -8.26
C TYR A 43 2.42 7.83 -7.13
N HIS A 44 3.48 7.41 -6.44
CA HIS A 44 3.37 6.49 -5.29
C HIS A 44 2.62 7.13 -4.11
N ASP A 45 2.86 8.41 -3.84
CA ASP A 45 2.14 9.17 -2.80
C ASP A 45 0.64 9.29 -3.12
N LYS A 46 0.28 9.59 -4.37
CA LYS A 46 -1.13 9.62 -4.78
C LYS A 46 -1.78 8.24 -4.69
N ARG A 47 -1.07 7.19 -5.12
CA ARG A 47 -1.60 5.82 -5.10
C ARG A 47 -1.93 5.39 -3.67
N ILE A 48 -1.03 5.61 -2.71
CA ILE A 48 -1.29 5.18 -1.33
C ILE A 48 -2.40 6.01 -0.67
N ALA A 49 -2.53 7.28 -1.02
CA ALA A 49 -3.62 8.12 -0.55
C ALA A 49 -4.98 7.60 -1.05
N GLU A 50 -5.09 7.21 -2.32
CA GLU A 50 -6.31 6.64 -2.88
C GLU A 50 -6.65 5.28 -2.26
N GLU A 51 -5.66 4.40 -2.08
CA GLU A 51 -5.85 3.12 -1.38
C GLU A 51 -6.37 3.32 0.06
N LEU A 52 -5.80 4.30 0.79
CA LEU A 52 -6.22 4.61 2.15
C LEU A 52 -7.62 5.24 2.21
N LYS A 53 -7.98 6.11 1.25
CA LYS A 53 -9.35 6.64 1.12
C LYS A 53 -10.37 5.53 0.90
N ASN A 54 -10.05 4.56 0.04
CA ASN A 54 -10.92 3.41 -0.22
C ASN A 54 -11.17 2.58 1.05
N LEU A 55 -10.16 2.40 1.90
CA LEU A 55 -10.33 1.74 3.20
C LEU A 55 -11.18 2.57 4.17
N LEU A 56 -11.00 3.89 4.19
CA LEU A 56 -11.82 4.79 4.99
C LEU A 56 -13.29 4.82 4.57
N ASN A 57 -13.58 4.67 3.27
CA ASN A 57 -14.96 4.57 2.78
C ASN A 57 -15.67 3.32 3.32
N LYS A 58 -14.92 2.26 3.64
CA LYS A 58 -15.44 1.03 4.26
C LYS A 58 -15.54 1.12 5.79
N LEU A 59 -15.04 2.19 6.41
CA LEU A 59 -14.97 2.32 7.87
C LEU A 59 -16.34 2.21 8.55
N ASN A 60 -17.36 2.86 8.00
CA ASN A 60 -18.70 2.83 8.57
C ASN A 60 -19.29 1.40 8.57
N PRO A 61 -19.31 0.65 7.45
CA PRO A 61 -19.70 -0.75 7.46
C PRO A 61 -19.00 -1.60 8.53
N TYR A 62 -17.68 -1.47 8.70
CA TYR A 62 -16.93 -2.23 9.70
C TYR A 62 -17.21 -1.77 11.14
N ASP A 63 -17.42 -0.48 11.38
CA ASP A 63 -17.85 0.04 12.68
C ASP A 63 -19.21 -0.55 13.08
N LEU A 64 -20.18 -0.59 12.15
CA LEU A 64 -21.48 -1.23 12.36
C LEU A 64 -21.33 -2.73 12.62
N ALA A 65 -20.55 -3.43 11.80
CA ALA A 65 -20.30 -4.87 11.93
C ALA A 65 -19.64 -5.21 13.27
N SER A 66 -18.79 -4.32 13.80
CA SER A 66 -18.15 -4.49 15.11
C SER A 66 -19.08 -4.24 16.30
N GLY A 67 -20.30 -3.74 16.08
CA GLY A 67 -21.23 -3.39 17.15
C GLY A 67 -21.70 -4.57 18.00
N SER A 68 -21.72 -5.77 17.43
CA SER A 68 -22.03 -7.02 18.14
C SER A 68 -20.79 -7.71 18.74
N LEU A 69 -19.59 -7.25 18.38
CA LEU A 69 -18.32 -7.85 18.78
C LEU A 69 -17.82 -7.25 20.10
N ASN A 70 -16.70 -7.80 20.60
CA ASN A 70 -16.00 -7.25 21.75
C ASN A 70 -15.68 -5.75 21.53
N PRO A 71 -15.87 -4.87 22.54
CA PRO A 71 -15.54 -3.45 22.46
C PRO A 71 -14.13 -3.11 21.96
N TYR A 72 -13.18 -4.06 22.08
CA TYR A 72 -11.87 -3.99 21.44
C TYR A 72 -11.94 -3.61 19.95
N TYR A 73 -12.76 -4.30 19.15
CA TYR A 73 -12.82 -4.10 17.70
C TYR A 73 -13.31 -2.71 17.34
N LYS A 74 -14.42 -2.28 17.98
CA LYS A 74 -14.98 -0.94 17.79
C LYS A 74 -13.97 0.15 18.15
N ARG A 75 -13.29 0.02 19.29
CA ARG A 75 -12.24 0.97 19.72
C ARG A 75 -11.10 1.03 18.71
N THR A 76 -10.63 -0.12 18.23
CA THR A 76 -9.51 -0.21 17.29
C THR A 76 -9.87 0.38 15.93
N ILE A 77 -11.07 0.13 15.41
CA ILE A 77 -11.57 0.75 14.16
C ILE A 77 -11.58 2.28 14.30
N MET A 78 -12.17 2.81 15.37
CA MET A 78 -12.27 4.26 15.58
C MET A 78 -10.87 4.90 15.67
N MET A 79 -9.96 4.27 16.42
CA MET A 79 -8.58 4.73 16.55
C MET A 79 -7.84 4.73 15.21
N ASN A 80 -7.91 3.63 14.46
CA ASN A 80 -7.23 3.50 13.17
C ASN A 80 -7.85 4.43 12.11
N GLY A 81 -9.18 4.61 12.14
CA GLY A 81 -9.88 5.59 11.29
C GLY A 81 -9.43 7.03 11.56
N TYR A 82 -9.21 7.40 12.83
CA TYR A 82 -8.64 8.71 13.18
C TYR A 82 -7.21 8.87 12.67
N LYS A 83 -6.34 7.87 12.90
CA LYS A 83 -4.95 7.87 12.40
C LYS A 83 -4.89 7.99 10.87
N ALA A 84 -5.74 7.28 10.15
CA ALA A 84 -5.82 7.32 8.70
C ALA A 84 -6.25 8.71 8.17
N LYS A 85 -7.25 9.34 8.79
CA LYS A 85 -7.65 10.73 8.45
C LYS A 85 -6.52 11.72 8.71
N ALA A 86 -5.82 11.58 9.83
CA ALA A 86 -4.66 12.43 10.15
C ALA A 86 -3.50 12.20 9.16
N ALA A 87 -3.23 10.96 8.77
CA ALA A 87 -2.22 10.60 7.80
C ALA A 87 -2.49 11.23 6.42
N LEU A 88 -3.73 11.11 5.91
CA LEU A 88 -4.17 11.77 4.68
C LEU A 88 -4.02 13.29 4.75
N LYS A 89 -4.42 13.91 5.86
CA LYS A 89 -4.27 15.36 6.06
C LYS A 89 -2.80 15.80 6.07
N SER A 90 -1.91 14.98 6.59
CA SER A 90 -0.47 15.27 6.66
C SER A 90 0.28 15.01 5.35
N ASN A 91 -0.35 14.36 4.37
CA ASN A 91 0.25 13.94 3.09
C ASN A 91 1.62 13.25 3.25
N ASN A 92 1.80 12.49 4.34
CA ASN A 92 3.03 11.78 4.64
C ASN A 92 2.91 10.30 4.27
N TYR A 93 3.72 9.84 3.31
CA TYR A 93 3.68 8.48 2.79
C TYR A 93 3.79 7.42 3.90
N ALA A 94 4.77 7.55 4.80
CA ALA A 94 5.02 6.56 5.84
C ALA A 94 3.82 6.41 6.79
N LYS A 95 3.23 7.54 7.20
CA LYS A 95 2.02 7.53 8.03
C LYS A 95 0.82 6.95 7.31
N MET A 96 0.69 7.19 5.99
CA MET A 96 -0.38 6.61 5.18
C MET A 96 -0.22 5.09 5.04
N ALA A 97 1.00 4.61 4.82
CA ALA A 97 1.31 3.18 4.75
C ALA A 97 1.01 2.45 6.06
N GLU A 98 1.44 3.02 7.19
CA GLU A 98 1.18 2.45 8.52
C GLU A 98 -0.33 2.39 8.80
N ALA A 99 -1.05 3.48 8.53
CA ALA A 99 -2.49 3.53 8.75
C ALA A 99 -3.27 2.58 7.82
N LYS A 100 -2.81 2.40 6.58
CA LYS A 100 -3.37 1.44 5.63
C LYS A 100 -3.29 0.02 6.19
N VAL A 101 -2.09 -0.41 6.59
CA VAL A 101 -1.88 -1.77 7.15
C VAL A 101 -2.71 -1.97 8.41
N ALA A 102 -2.79 -0.96 9.29
CA ALA A 102 -3.59 -1.04 10.51
C ALA A 102 -5.09 -1.22 10.23
N LEU A 103 -5.64 -0.54 9.22
CA LEU A 103 -7.03 -0.71 8.80
C LEU A 103 -7.27 -2.07 8.14
N GLU A 104 -6.36 -2.52 7.26
CA GLU A 104 -6.49 -3.83 6.61
C GLU A 104 -6.46 -4.98 7.62
N ASN A 105 -5.60 -4.90 8.64
CA ASN A 105 -5.51 -5.94 9.66
C ASN A 105 -6.79 -6.03 10.48
N ILE A 106 -7.31 -4.91 10.97
CA ILE A 106 -8.54 -4.95 11.78
C ILE A 106 -9.76 -5.39 10.97
N TYR A 107 -9.83 -5.02 9.68
CA TYR A 107 -10.89 -5.50 8.79
C TYR A 107 -10.81 -7.01 8.59
N LYS A 108 -9.62 -7.56 8.37
CA LYS A 108 -9.41 -9.02 8.26
C LYS A 108 -9.78 -9.75 9.55
N GLU A 109 -9.41 -9.21 10.71
CA GLU A 109 -9.78 -9.79 12.00
C GLU A 109 -11.30 -9.85 12.17
N ILE A 110 -12.01 -8.78 11.81
CA ILE A 110 -13.47 -8.73 11.88
C ILE A 110 -14.11 -9.69 10.87
N ASP A 111 -13.61 -9.71 9.64
CA ASP A 111 -14.10 -10.62 8.59
C ASP A 111 -13.92 -12.08 8.99
N ALA A 112 -12.84 -12.42 9.70
CA ALA A 112 -12.58 -13.78 10.18
C ALA A 112 -13.46 -14.19 11.37
N ILE A 113 -14.11 -13.24 12.04
CA ILE A 113 -15.05 -13.53 13.14
C ILE A 113 -16.48 -13.62 12.63
N ILE A 114 -16.81 -12.82 11.62
CA ILE A 114 -18.18 -12.72 11.09
C ILE A 114 -18.47 -13.81 10.04
N ASN A 115 -17.47 -14.22 9.25
CA ASN A 115 -17.59 -15.28 8.25
C ASN A 115 -17.05 -16.61 8.76
#